data_AF-Q3B1V5-F1
#
_entry.id   AF-Q3B1V5-F1
#
_cell.length_a   1.000
_cell.length_b   1.000
_cell.length_c   1.000
_cell.angle_alpha   90.00
_cell.angle_beta   90.00
_cell.angle_gamma   90.00
#
_symmetry.space_group_name_H-M   'P 1'
#
loop_
_entity.id
_entity.type
_entity.pdbx_description
1 polymer ?
#
loop_
_entity_poly.entity_id
_entity_poly.type
_entity_poly.pdbx_seq_one_letter_code
_entity_poly.pdbx_strand_id
1 'polypeptide(L)'
;MDELWRFAEGGEPIFARVFMAVAAHFLGMHFENTGMKDDRTFHFTNFSLPATPELSILREAIWTRLFSLYEEEGLQSSVLDTIRQYCVDSVRPPNKEVVRGDALHVRPFLESVLNPSSYSDCTLMHEYLDFLETHGGDAHNRLRGRFRNETFALAEVLMLTWGDRMASDESLDAFEEHKRNRLESYTDAYSADDYEVFFERCCEIRDALADGHSDFLLRQEVVNALLVLAGRDTALYGDVLGRYLRLGDPLQLDGRALVMKLLDVQGYKKVIRLFQDPEYPAKKRWLFWAYEGIKPDDLDEAVLRQLCELYGAAELSELPHGFDYLLEYCFLDERVVAKVVGIVVEKVNLDLRYAYILEMLFNPFTAVVKRLPELFADDLDVLKLAYFLVDGMRDHHDQKGEVFNLLLTLDPEFISEYLAWMHEHAERLRMSNSGDHRDYSFIWLRPDYQWMMDRVLADAIRSEQNHVALLDLTLRAFFLHGIKDGESKGEARERQDDFLLKVIDERSGNVEVMIGLFRVIAHFQPERRIEFVRRFLLRNKDVEVFRRLSLEPHTWSWSGSMVPVLHRRLSFFESLKPLMNSVELLPHKQLVEQDIRELRVKIEREKKIDFIGE
;
A
#
# COMPACT_ATOMS: atom_id res chain seq x y z
N MET A 1 -3.69 -40.32 -4.77
CA MET A 1 -4.76 -40.24 -3.76
C MET A 1 -4.80 -41.46 -2.84
N ASP A 2 -4.92 -42.68 -3.36
CA ASP A 2 -5.03 -43.88 -2.50
C ASP A 2 -3.79 -44.15 -1.63
N GLU A 3 -2.59 -43.93 -2.17
CA GLU A 3 -1.35 -44.10 -1.41
C GLU A 3 -1.21 -43.06 -0.30
N LEU A 4 -1.52 -41.79 -0.59
CA LEU A 4 -1.58 -40.72 0.43
C LEU A 4 -2.61 -41.01 1.51
N TRP A 5 -3.79 -41.52 1.13
CA TRP A 5 -4.82 -41.91 2.09
C TRP A 5 -4.34 -42.99 3.05
N ARG A 6 -3.61 -44.01 2.58
CA ARG A 6 -3.08 -45.07 3.45
C ARG A 6 -2.14 -44.55 4.53
N PHE A 7 -1.40 -43.47 4.26
CA PHE A 7 -0.55 -42.82 5.26
C PHE A 7 -1.36 -41.91 6.18
N ALA A 8 -2.39 -41.22 5.67
CA ALA A 8 -3.29 -40.40 6.49
C ALA A 8 -4.09 -41.25 7.49
N GLU A 9 -4.64 -42.39 7.04
CA GLU A 9 -5.35 -43.37 7.88
C GLU A 9 -4.45 -44.00 8.95
N GLY A 10 -3.12 -44.00 8.74
CA GLY A 10 -2.12 -44.47 9.71
C GLY A 10 -1.98 -43.60 10.97
N GLY A 11 -2.67 -42.46 11.05
CA GLY A 11 -2.78 -41.62 12.25
C GLY A 11 -1.70 -40.55 12.42
N GLU A 12 -0.88 -40.29 11.39
CA GLU A 12 0.08 -39.19 11.41
C GLU A 12 -0.56 -37.88 10.89
N PRO A 13 -0.72 -36.82 11.73
CA PRO A 13 -1.48 -35.63 11.37
C PRO A 13 -0.95 -34.87 10.14
N ILE A 14 0.34 -34.99 9.83
CA ILE A 14 0.94 -34.35 8.66
C ILE A 14 0.43 -34.95 7.36
N PHE A 15 0.24 -36.27 7.30
CA PHE A 15 -0.27 -36.94 6.10
C PHE A 15 -1.75 -36.66 5.89
N ALA A 16 -2.54 -36.53 6.97
CA ALA A 16 -3.92 -36.08 6.88
C ALA A 16 -4.02 -34.65 6.31
N ARG A 17 -3.17 -33.72 6.76
CA ARG A 17 -3.11 -32.35 6.21
C ARG A 17 -2.65 -32.30 4.76
N VAL A 18 -1.64 -33.09 4.39
CA VAL A 18 -1.21 -33.23 2.98
C VAL A 18 -2.32 -33.81 2.14
N PHE A 19 -3.03 -34.84 2.63
CA PHE A 19 -4.19 -35.40 1.95
C PHE A 19 -5.27 -34.35 1.72
N MET A 20 -5.63 -33.55 2.73
CA MET A 20 -6.62 -32.47 2.61
C MET A 20 -6.22 -31.41 1.59
N ALA A 21 -4.97 -30.97 1.58
CA ALA A 21 -4.47 -30.01 0.60
C ALA A 21 -4.56 -30.55 -0.84
N VAL A 22 -4.22 -31.82 -1.03
CA VAL A 22 -4.38 -32.47 -2.34
C VAL A 22 -5.85 -32.67 -2.67
N ALA A 23 -6.68 -33.10 -1.72
CA ALA A 23 -8.12 -33.26 -1.89
C ALA A 23 -8.79 -31.95 -2.33
N ALA A 24 -8.47 -30.83 -1.69
CA ALA A 24 -8.95 -29.50 -2.06
C ALA A 24 -8.67 -29.18 -3.53
N HIS A 25 -7.44 -29.44 -4.00
CA HIS A 25 -7.07 -29.24 -5.40
C HIS A 25 -7.84 -30.15 -6.36
N PHE A 26 -7.98 -31.44 -6.05
CA PHE A 26 -8.71 -32.39 -6.90
C PHE A 26 -10.24 -32.19 -6.88
N LEU A 27 -10.76 -31.57 -5.81
CA LEU A 27 -12.16 -31.17 -5.71
C LEU A 27 -12.47 -29.88 -6.49
N GLY A 28 -11.44 -29.12 -6.86
CA GLY A 28 -11.56 -27.90 -7.67
C GLY A 28 -12.24 -28.11 -9.03
N MET A 29 -12.77 -27.00 -9.57
CA MET A 29 -13.63 -27.04 -10.76
C MET A 29 -12.92 -26.62 -12.06
N HIS A 30 -11.80 -25.91 -11.94
CA HIS A 30 -10.99 -25.44 -13.07
C HIS A 30 -9.50 -25.61 -12.78
N PHE A 31 -8.74 -25.89 -13.82
CA PHE A 31 -7.31 -26.16 -13.71
C PHE A 31 -6.53 -25.29 -14.70
N GLU A 32 -5.45 -24.68 -14.20
CA GLU A 32 -4.47 -23.93 -14.97
C GLU A 32 -3.14 -24.70 -14.98
N ASN A 33 -2.50 -24.76 -16.14
CA ASN A 33 -1.18 -25.34 -16.32
C ASN A 33 -0.23 -24.31 -16.95
N THR A 34 0.87 -24.00 -16.27
CA THR A 34 1.92 -23.11 -16.76
C THR A 34 3.14 -23.93 -17.19
N GLY A 35 3.56 -23.80 -18.44
CA GLY A 35 4.77 -24.42 -18.98
C GLY A 35 5.79 -23.39 -19.42
N MET A 36 7.08 -23.73 -19.31
CA MET A 36 8.14 -22.99 -20.02
C MET A 36 8.18 -23.46 -21.47
N LYS A 37 8.17 -22.52 -22.42
CA LYS A 37 8.46 -22.81 -23.82
C LYS A 37 9.99 -22.90 -24.03
N ASP A 38 10.76 -22.03 -23.36
CA ASP A 38 12.23 -21.99 -23.32
C ASP A 38 12.76 -21.23 -22.07
N ASP A 39 14.08 -20.98 -21.97
CA ASP A 39 14.75 -20.28 -20.85
C ASP A 39 14.24 -18.85 -20.56
N ARG A 40 13.36 -18.29 -21.40
CA ARG A 40 12.90 -16.89 -21.30
C ARG A 40 11.39 -16.70 -21.51
N THR A 41 10.62 -17.75 -21.76
CA THR A 41 9.21 -17.63 -22.16
C THR A 41 8.28 -18.60 -21.41
N PHE A 42 7.17 -18.07 -20.88
CA PHE A 42 6.12 -18.82 -20.18
C PHE A 42 4.84 -18.95 -21.02
N HIS A 43 4.14 -20.09 -20.89
CA HIS A 43 2.88 -20.42 -21.56
C HIS A 43 1.83 -20.88 -20.55
N PHE A 44 0.57 -20.42 -20.68
CA PHE A 44 -0.53 -20.73 -19.76
C PHE A 44 -1.68 -21.46 -20.49
N THR A 45 -2.19 -22.56 -19.93
CA THR A 45 -3.29 -23.38 -20.48
C THR A 45 -4.38 -23.59 -19.43
N ASN A 46 -5.65 -23.37 -19.80
CA ASN A 46 -6.80 -23.43 -18.87
C ASN A 46 -7.89 -24.42 -19.34
N PHE A 47 -8.42 -25.29 -18.46
CA PHE A 47 -9.51 -26.22 -18.79
C PHE A 47 -10.45 -26.56 -17.60
N SER A 48 -11.67 -27.05 -17.90
CA SER A 48 -12.73 -27.43 -16.93
C SER A 48 -13.04 -28.93 -16.99
N LEU A 49 -13.53 -29.51 -15.90
CA LEU A 49 -13.79 -30.96 -15.81
C LEU A 49 -15.13 -31.40 -16.45
N PRO A 50 -15.15 -32.45 -17.30
CA PRO A 50 -16.38 -33.07 -17.77
C PRO A 50 -17.01 -33.98 -16.70
N ALA A 51 -18.34 -34.09 -16.68
CA ALA A 51 -19.04 -35.04 -15.82
C ALA A 51 -18.93 -36.46 -16.39
N THR A 52 -18.08 -37.30 -15.80
CA THR A 52 -17.94 -38.72 -16.17
C THR A 52 -18.14 -39.64 -14.96
N PRO A 53 -18.56 -40.91 -15.16
CA PRO A 53 -18.74 -41.86 -14.06
C PRO A 53 -17.47 -42.08 -13.22
N GLU A 54 -16.30 -42.12 -13.87
CA GLU A 54 -15.01 -42.33 -13.21
C GLU A 54 -14.65 -41.14 -12.30
N LEU A 55 -14.97 -39.92 -12.73
CA LEU A 55 -14.78 -38.72 -11.92
C LEU A 55 -15.69 -38.75 -10.69
N SER A 56 -16.96 -39.14 -10.84
CA SER A 56 -17.89 -39.27 -9.72
C SER A 56 -17.39 -40.26 -8.66
N ILE A 57 -16.90 -41.44 -9.09
CA ILE A 57 -16.33 -42.45 -8.17
C ILE A 57 -15.12 -41.88 -7.42
N LEU A 58 -14.22 -41.18 -8.12
CA LEU A 58 -13.05 -40.58 -7.50
C LEU A 58 -13.45 -39.54 -6.44
N ARG A 59 -14.39 -38.65 -6.77
CA ARG A 59 -14.82 -37.57 -5.86
C ARG A 59 -15.58 -38.10 -4.66
N GLU A 60 -16.45 -39.09 -4.84
CA GLU A 60 -17.11 -39.79 -3.72
C GLU A 60 -16.08 -40.38 -2.74
N ALA A 61 -15.02 -41.02 -3.27
CA ALA A 61 -13.94 -41.55 -2.44
C ALA A 61 -13.18 -40.45 -1.70
N ILE A 62 -12.92 -39.31 -2.35
CA ILE A 62 -12.28 -38.15 -1.71
C ILE A 62 -13.14 -37.61 -0.58
N TRP A 63 -14.44 -37.38 -0.82
CA TRP A 63 -15.38 -36.86 0.19
C TRP A 63 -15.51 -37.80 1.38
N THR A 64 -15.69 -39.09 1.13
CA THR A 64 -15.83 -40.09 2.20
C THR A 64 -14.60 -40.10 3.12
N ARG A 65 -13.40 -40.04 2.53
CA ARG A 65 -12.14 -39.97 3.27
C ARG A 65 -11.95 -38.66 4.02
N LEU A 66 -12.36 -37.54 3.41
CA LEU A 66 -12.34 -36.24 4.06
C LEU A 66 -13.27 -36.23 5.29
N PHE A 67 -14.45 -36.81 5.18
CA PHE A 67 -15.42 -36.86 6.28
C PHE A 67 -14.96 -37.74 7.44
N SER A 68 -14.27 -38.86 7.18
CA SER A 68 -13.74 -39.68 8.28
C SER A 68 -12.63 -38.96 9.06
N LEU A 69 -11.90 -38.03 8.45
CA LEU A 69 -10.93 -37.18 9.17
C LEU A 69 -11.61 -36.20 10.15
N TYR A 70 -12.91 -35.91 9.98
CA TYR A 70 -13.65 -35.05 10.91
C TYR A 70 -13.84 -35.69 12.29
N GLU A 71 -13.73 -37.01 12.39
CA GLU A 71 -13.80 -37.72 13.68
C GLU A 71 -12.61 -37.39 14.59
N GLU A 72 -11.51 -36.87 14.03
CA GLU A 72 -10.36 -36.38 14.77
C GLU A 72 -10.53 -34.91 15.17
N GLU A 73 -10.62 -34.63 16.48
CA GLU A 73 -10.86 -33.29 17.05
C GLU A 73 -9.87 -32.23 16.50
N GLY A 74 -8.61 -32.59 16.27
CA GLY A 74 -7.58 -31.69 15.74
C GLY A 74 -7.65 -31.38 14.24
N LEU A 75 -8.55 -32.03 13.49
CA LEU A 75 -8.69 -31.89 12.04
C LEU A 75 -10.06 -31.32 11.60
N GLN A 76 -11.02 -31.22 12.52
CA GLN A 76 -12.39 -30.77 12.22
C GLN A 76 -12.44 -29.43 11.47
N SER A 77 -11.70 -28.42 11.94
CA SER A 77 -11.65 -27.11 11.27
C SER A 77 -11.09 -27.20 9.85
N SER A 78 -10.02 -28.00 9.65
CA SER A 78 -9.39 -28.19 8.33
C SER A 78 -10.31 -28.90 7.33
N VAL A 79 -11.14 -29.84 7.80
CA VAL A 79 -12.17 -30.48 6.98
C VAL A 79 -13.23 -29.47 6.54
N LEU A 80 -13.74 -28.67 7.48
CA LEU A 80 -14.74 -27.63 7.18
C LEU A 80 -14.17 -26.54 6.25
N ASP A 81 -12.92 -26.13 6.44
CA ASP A 81 -12.24 -25.17 5.57
C ASP A 81 -12.06 -25.72 4.14
N THR A 82 -11.80 -27.01 3.99
CA THR A 82 -11.73 -27.66 2.66
C THR A 82 -13.09 -27.60 1.96
N ILE A 83 -14.19 -27.79 2.68
CA ILE A 83 -15.55 -27.64 2.14
C ILE A 83 -15.84 -26.18 1.78
N ARG A 84 -15.40 -25.23 2.61
CA ARG A 84 -15.53 -23.79 2.31
C ARG A 84 -14.78 -23.42 1.03
N GLN A 85 -13.55 -23.88 0.86
CA GLN A 85 -12.75 -23.66 -0.36
C GLN A 85 -13.47 -24.21 -1.60
N TYR A 86 -14.09 -25.38 -1.49
CA TYR A 86 -14.90 -25.96 -2.56
C TYR A 86 -16.07 -25.05 -2.99
N CYS A 87 -16.67 -24.29 -2.08
CA CYS A 87 -17.79 -23.39 -2.37
C CYS A 87 -17.35 -22.07 -3.05
N VAL A 88 -16.11 -21.63 -2.82
CA VAL A 88 -15.57 -20.33 -3.29
C VAL A 88 -14.86 -20.44 -4.64
N ASP A 89 -14.49 -21.66 -5.06
CA ASP A 89 -13.71 -21.89 -6.26
C ASP A 89 -14.57 -21.73 -7.54
N SER A 90 -14.62 -20.50 -8.10
CA SER A 90 -14.17 -20.25 -9.49
C SER A 90 -14.63 -18.93 -10.15
N VAL A 91 -13.74 -18.38 -10.99
CA VAL A 91 -13.96 -17.26 -11.94
C VAL A 91 -14.90 -17.65 -13.10
N ARG A 92 -15.32 -18.92 -13.19
CA ARG A 92 -16.09 -19.49 -14.31
C ARG A 92 -17.12 -20.49 -13.81
N PRO A 93 -18.32 -20.58 -14.38
CA PRO A 93 -19.34 -21.50 -13.89
C PRO A 93 -18.88 -22.97 -13.94
N PRO A 94 -18.99 -23.74 -12.84
CA PRO A 94 -18.68 -25.16 -12.78
C PRO A 94 -19.67 -26.03 -13.55
N ASN A 95 -19.31 -27.30 -13.74
CA ASN A 95 -20.21 -28.30 -14.32
C ASN A 95 -21.30 -28.70 -13.31
N LYS A 96 -22.55 -28.35 -13.62
CA LYS A 96 -23.72 -28.56 -12.74
C LYS A 96 -23.93 -30.01 -12.32
N GLU A 97 -23.62 -30.98 -13.20
CA GLU A 97 -23.81 -32.40 -12.89
C GLU A 97 -22.77 -32.93 -11.89
N VAL A 98 -21.54 -32.39 -11.91
CA VAL A 98 -20.52 -32.70 -10.91
C VAL A 98 -20.95 -32.17 -9.54
N VAL A 99 -21.44 -30.93 -9.48
CA VAL A 99 -21.96 -30.31 -8.25
C VAL A 99 -23.11 -31.11 -7.66
N ARG A 100 -24.07 -31.53 -8.49
CA ARG A 100 -25.19 -32.38 -8.04
C ARG A 100 -24.73 -33.72 -7.50
N GLY A 101 -23.72 -34.34 -8.11
CA GLY A 101 -23.11 -35.57 -7.62
C GLY A 101 -22.48 -35.40 -6.24
N ASP A 102 -21.63 -34.39 -6.07
CA ASP A 102 -21.00 -34.08 -4.78
C ASP A 102 -22.03 -33.77 -3.69
N ALA A 103 -23.12 -33.07 -4.03
CA ALA A 103 -24.15 -32.66 -3.09
C ALA A 103 -24.88 -33.83 -2.42
N LEU A 104 -24.88 -35.02 -3.03
CA LEU A 104 -25.44 -36.24 -2.43
C LEU A 104 -24.64 -36.68 -1.18
N HIS A 105 -23.37 -36.31 -1.09
CA HIS A 105 -22.48 -36.69 0.01
C HIS A 105 -22.23 -35.53 0.98
N VAL A 106 -21.95 -34.33 0.46
CA VAL A 106 -21.59 -33.16 1.29
C VAL A 106 -22.77 -32.68 2.12
N ARG A 107 -23.98 -32.60 1.55
CA ARG A 107 -25.15 -32.07 2.27
C ARG A 107 -25.51 -32.91 3.51
N PRO A 108 -25.70 -34.24 3.43
CA PRO A 108 -26.00 -35.05 4.61
C PRO A 108 -24.92 -34.97 5.70
N PHE A 109 -23.64 -34.89 5.30
CA PHE A 109 -22.54 -34.70 6.22
C PHE A 109 -22.68 -33.40 7.01
N LEU A 110 -22.79 -32.25 6.31
CA LEU A 110 -22.96 -30.95 6.98
C LEU A 110 -24.20 -30.89 7.88
N GLU A 111 -25.34 -31.44 7.44
CA GLU A 111 -26.56 -31.49 8.25
C GLU A 111 -26.43 -32.24 9.58
N SER A 112 -25.50 -33.20 9.63
CA SER A 112 -25.24 -34.08 10.77
C SER A 112 -24.20 -33.53 11.76
N VAL A 113 -23.20 -32.80 11.27
CA VAL A 113 -22.07 -32.34 12.09
C VAL A 113 -22.19 -30.88 12.53
N LEU A 114 -22.86 -30.03 11.74
CA LEU A 114 -22.95 -28.60 12.03
C LEU A 114 -23.96 -28.29 13.14
N ASN A 115 -23.56 -27.38 14.03
CA ASN A 115 -24.36 -26.88 15.14
C ASN A 115 -25.14 -25.61 14.73
N PRO A 116 -26.49 -25.64 14.69
CA PRO A 116 -27.29 -24.46 14.36
C PRO A 116 -27.19 -23.30 15.36
N SER A 117 -26.59 -23.51 16.53
CA SER A 117 -26.36 -22.44 17.51
C SER A 117 -25.03 -21.72 17.30
N SER A 118 -24.12 -22.26 16.47
CA SER A 118 -22.83 -21.64 16.15
C SER A 118 -22.95 -20.73 14.93
N TYR A 119 -22.49 -19.47 15.04
CA TYR A 119 -22.47 -18.56 13.89
C TYR A 119 -21.60 -19.07 12.73
N SER A 120 -20.43 -19.66 13.01
CA SER A 120 -19.52 -20.18 11.97
C SER A 120 -20.17 -21.30 11.16
N ASP A 121 -20.93 -22.16 11.83
CA ASP A 121 -21.60 -23.31 11.23
C ASP A 121 -22.83 -22.88 10.43
N CYS A 122 -23.56 -21.88 10.92
CA CYS A 122 -24.64 -21.24 10.17
C CYS A 122 -24.11 -20.61 8.88
N THR A 123 -22.97 -19.89 8.97
CA THR A 123 -22.31 -19.26 7.82
C THR A 123 -21.90 -20.30 6.78
N LEU A 124 -21.17 -21.35 7.19
CA LEU A 124 -20.74 -22.41 6.26
C LEU A 124 -21.93 -23.11 5.58
N MET A 125 -23.00 -23.39 6.32
CA MET A 125 -24.21 -23.97 5.73
C MET A 125 -24.80 -23.00 4.68
N HIS A 126 -24.92 -21.71 4.99
CA HIS A 126 -25.45 -20.73 4.04
C HIS A 126 -24.57 -20.57 2.80
N GLU A 127 -23.24 -20.47 2.95
CA GLU A 127 -22.27 -20.45 1.83
C GLU A 127 -22.45 -21.67 0.91
N TYR A 128 -22.61 -22.84 1.50
CA TYR A 128 -22.84 -24.07 0.77
C TYR A 128 -24.19 -24.08 0.04
N LEU A 129 -25.26 -23.60 0.68
CA LEU A 129 -26.58 -23.52 0.05
C LEU A 129 -26.60 -22.50 -1.10
N ASP A 130 -25.94 -21.34 -0.95
CA ASP A 130 -25.79 -20.34 -2.00
C ASP A 130 -25.04 -20.91 -3.21
N PHE A 131 -23.97 -21.68 -2.95
CA PHE A 131 -23.23 -22.41 -3.99
C PHE A 131 -24.13 -23.41 -4.74
N LEU A 132 -24.94 -24.20 -4.02
CA LEU A 132 -25.89 -25.15 -4.61
C LEU A 132 -27.03 -24.46 -5.38
N GLU A 133 -27.52 -23.31 -4.92
CA GLU A 133 -28.58 -22.59 -5.61
C GLU A 133 -28.07 -21.97 -6.92
N THR A 134 -26.85 -21.43 -6.89
CA THR A 134 -26.19 -20.86 -8.08
C THR A 134 -25.89 -21.93 -9.15
N HIS A 135 -25.52 -23.15 -8.73
CA HIS A 135 -24.97 -24.17 -9.65
C HIS A 135 -25.81 -25.46 -9.78
N GLY A 136 -26.62 -25.80 -8.78
CA GLY A 136 -27.43 -27.03 -8.68
C GLY A 136 -28.93 -26.85 -8.97
N GLY A 137 -29.48 -25.66 -8.67
CA GLY A 137 -30.80 -25.20 -9.11
C GLY A 137 -31.99 -25.40 -8.17
N ASP A 138 -31.78 -25.89 -6.93
CA ASP A 138 -32.85 -26.12 -5.94
C ASP A 138 -32.69 -25.24 -4.69
N ALA A 139 -33.79 -24.63 -4.23
CA ALA A 139 -33.82 -23.82 -3.01
C ALA A 139 -34.03 -24.69 -1.76
N HIS A 140 -33.19 -24.49 -0.74
CA HIS A 140 -33.16 -25.32 0.47
C HIS A 140 -33.73 -24.63 1.73
N ASN A 141 -34.92 -24.05 1.61
CA ASN A 141 -35.55 -23.17 2.62
C ASN A 141 -35.64 -23.76 4.04
N ARG A 142 -35.86 -25.07 4.19
CA ARG A 142 -35.91 -25.72 5.52
C ARG A 142 -34.56 -25.64 6.23
N LEU A 143 -33.46 -25.83 5.50
CA LEU A 143 -32.11 -25.77 6.07
C LEU A 143 -31.72 -24.33 6.39
N ARG A 144 -32.04 -23.37 5.50
CA ARG A 144 -31.88 -21.93 5.80
C ARG A 144 -32.58 -21.54 7.10
N GLY A 145 -33.82 -21.98 7.31
CA GLY A 145 -34.53 -21.71 8.56
C GLY A 145 -33.91 -22.37 9.79
N ARG A 146 -33.35 -23.58 9.66
CA ARG A 146 -32.68 -24.29 10.77
C ARG A 146 -31.38 -23.59 11.18
N PHE A 147 -30.60 -23.11 10.22
CA PHE A 147 -29.27 -22.51 10.42
C PHE A 147 -29.32 -20.98 10.45
N ARG A 148 -30.40 -20.41 11.00
CA ARG A 148 -30.58 -18.97 11.17
C ARG A 148 -30.74 -18.62 12.65
N ASN A 149 -29.64 -18.64 13.39
CA ASN A 149 -29.62 -18.20 14.79
C ASN A 149 -29.65 -16.66 14.91
N GLU A 150 -29.68 -16.14 16.14
CA GLU A 150 -29.78 -14.69 16.38
C GLU A 150 -28.52 -13.93 15.97
N THR A 151 -27.32 -14.51 16.13
CA THR A 151 -26.06 -13.93 15.67
C THR A 151 -26.02 -13.83 14.13
N PHE A 152 -26.47 -14.88 13.44
CA PHE A 152 -26.58 -14.89 11.98
C PHE A 152 -27.62 -13.88 11.50
N ALA A 153 -28.77 -13.79 12.17
CA ALA A 153 -29.79 -12.78 11.86
C ALA A 153 -29.26 -11.35 12.05
N LEU A 154 -28.39 -11.12 13.04
CA LEU A 154 -27.68 -9.85 13.21
C LEU A 154 -26.68 -9.62 12.07
N ALA A 155 -25.89 -10.63 11.71
CA ALA A 155 -24.95 -10.54 10.59
C ALA A 155 -25.66 -10.18 9.27
N GLU A 156 -26.86 -10.75 9.01
CA GLU A 156 -27.67 -10.37 7.84
C GLU A 156 -28.07 -8.89 7.82
N VAL A 157 -28.16 -8.25 8.99
CA VAL A 157 -28.47 -6.81 9.14
C VAL A 157 -27.23 -5.96 8.95
N LEU A 158 -26.09 -6.35 9.55
CA LEU A 158 -24.85 -5.59 9.51
C LEU A 158 -24.11 -5.74 8.17
N MET A 159 -23.99 -6.96 7.67
CA MET A 159 -23.05 -7.34 6.60
C MET A 159 -23.61 -7.15 5.18
N LEU A 160 -24.45 -6.13 4.96
CA LEU A 160 -24.88 -5.76 3.62
C LEU A 160 -23.71 -5.17 2.81
N THR A 161 -23.42 -5.79 1.67
CA THR A 161 -22.27 -5.54 0.81
C THR A 161 -22.61 -4.71 -0.44
N TRP A 162 -21.59 -4.30 -1.18
CA TRP A 162 -21.76 -3.66 -2.48
C TRP A 162 -22.45 -4.59 -3.51
N GLY A 163 -22.30 -5.91 -3.36
CA GLY A 163 -23.02 -6.89 -4.18
C GLY A 163 -24.53 -6.83 -3.98
N ASP A 164 -24.98 -6.67 -2.72
CA ASP A 164 -26.40 -6.52 -2.37
C ASP A 164 -26.97 -5.25 -2.98
N ARG A 165 -26.21 -4.15 -2.94
CA ARG A 165 -26.60 -2.90 -3.61
C ARG A 165 -26.74 -3.10 -5.12
N MET A 166 -25.76 -3.71 -5.77
CA MET A 166 -25.81 -3.95 -7.22
C MET A 166 -26.98 -4.85 -7.63
N ALA A 167 -27.42 -5.75 -6.75
CA ALA A 167 -28.61 -6.56 -6.96
C ALA A 167 -29.93 -5.78 -6.76
N SER A 168 -29.92 -4.73 -5.94
CA SER A 168 -31.09 -3.89 -5.61
C SER A 168 -31.39 -2.77 -6.62
N ASP A 169 -30.45 -2.44 -7.53
CA ASP A 169 -30.50 -1.28 -8.45
C ASP A 169 -30.70 0.09 -7.74
N GLU A 170 -30.35 0.16 -6.45
CA GLU A 170 -30.50 1.36 -5.63
C GLU A 170 -29.34 2.36 -5.83
N SER A 171 -29.65 3.66 -5.72
CA SER A 171 -28.62 4.69 -5.61
C SER A 171 -27.80 4.52 -4.33
N LEU A 172 -26.62 5.13 -4.25
CA LEU A 172 -25.76 5.05 -3.05
C LEU A 172 -26.52 5.55 -1.82
N ASP A 173 -27.10 6.73 -1.92
CA ASP A 173 -27.82 7.38 -0.83
C ASP A 173 -29.05 6.57 -0.38
N ALA A 174 -29.78 5.96 -1.32
CA ALA A 174 -30.94 5.13 -1.00
C ALA A 174 -30.54 3.84 -0.27
N PHE A 175 -29.43 3.23 -0.68
CA PHE A 175 -28.90 2.03 -0.04
C PHE A 175 -28.37 2.32 1.38
N GLU A 176 -27.65 3.42 1.57
CA GLU A 176 -27.21 3.85 2.90
C GLU A 176 -28.40 4.12 3.84
N GLU A 177 -29.45 4.75 3.31
CA GLU A 177 -30.69 4.98 4.06
C GLU A 177 -31.45 3.68 4.36
N HIS A 178 -31.46 2.73 3.43
CA HIS A 178 -32.00 1.39 3.66
C HIS A 178 -31.26 0.68 4.82
N LYS A 179 -29.92 0.70 4.81
CA LYS A 179 -29.11 0.14 5.90
C LYS A 179 -29.44 0.79 7.24
N ARG A 180 -29.52 2.13 7.27
CA ARG A 180 -29.85 2.90 8.48
C ARG A 180 -31.22 2.51 9.04
N ASN A 181 -32.26 2.49 8.21
CA ASN A 181 -33.61 2.14 8.62
C ASN A 181 -33.71 0.69 9.14
N ARG A 182 -32.94 -0.22 8.55
CA ARG A 182 -32.89 -1.62 8.99
C ARG A 182 -32.23 -1.75 10.37
N LEU A 183 -31.13 -1.03 10.61
CA LEU A 183 -30.47 -0.97 11.93
C LEU A 183 -31.37 -0.35 12.99
N GLU A 184 -32.05 0.75 12.65
CA GLU A 184 -32.99 1.42 13.55
C GLU A 184 -34.13 0.48 13.94
N SER A 185 -34.76 -0.17 12.95
CA SER A 185 -35.84 -1.13 13.18
C SER A 185 -35.38 -2.32 14.03
N TYR A 186 -34.15 -2.81 13.81
CA TYR A 186 -33.61 -3.94 14.55
C TYR A 186 -33.32 -3.59 16.02
N THR A 187 -32.94 -2.34 16.30
CA THR A 187 -32.52 -1.87 17.64
C THR A 187 -33.54 -0.98 18.34
N ASP A 188 -34.77 -0.84 17.81
CA ASP A 188 -35.78 0.11 18.28
C ASP A 188 -36.13 -0.07 19.77
N ALA A 189 -36.34 -1.32 20.18
CA ALA A 189 -36.74 -1.68 21.53
C ALA A 189 -35.56 -2.00 22.48
N TYR A 190 -34.32 -1.77 22.06
CA TYR A 190 -33.15 -2.17 22.85
C TYR A 190 -32.99 -1.32 24.11
N SER A 191 -32.83 -2.01 25.23
CA SER A 191 -32.32 -1.46 26.48
C SER A 191 -30.78 -1.45 26.48
N ALA A 192 -30.18 -0.89 27.53
CA ALA A 192 -28.73 -0.90 27.69
C ALA A 192 -28.15 -2.32 27.79
N ASP A 193 -28.88 -3.25 28.42
CA ASP A 193 -28.47 -4.65 28.57
C ASP A 193 -28.55 -5.41 27.22
N ASP A 194 -29.53 -5.07 26.37
CA ASP A 194 -29.63 -5.65 25.02
C ASP A 194 -28.43 -5.25 24.14
N TYR A 195 -27.89 -4.04 24.32
CA TYR A 195 -26.67 -3.61 23.64
C TYR A 195 -25.42 -4.36 24.11
N GLU A 196 -25.35 -4.82 25.36
CA GLU A 196 -24.25 -5.68 25.80
C GLU A 196 -24.26 -7.01 25.05
N VAL A 197 -25.43 -7.64 24.93
CA VAL A 197 -25.63 -8.87 24.12
C VAL A 197 -25.34 -8.61 22.64
N PHE A 198 -25.72 -7.44 22.12
CA PHE A 198 -25.39 -7.04 20.75
C PHE A 198 -23.87 -7.00 20.52
N PHE A 199 -23.09 -6.42 21.43
CA PHE A 199 -21.63 -6.39 21.29
C PHE A 199 -21.01 -7.77 21.36
N GLU A 200 -21.49 -8.64 22.26
CA GLU A 200 -21.05 -10.04 22.34
C GLU A 200 -21.23 -10.78 21.01
N ARG A 201 -22.40 -10.60 20.37
CA ARG A 201 -22.68 -11.18 19.05
C ARG A 201 -21.82 -10.58 17.95
N CYS A 202 -21.56 -9.27 17.98
CA CYS A 202 -20.63 -8.65 17.04
C CYS A 202 -19.20 -9.22 17.21
N CYS A 203 -18.78 -9.54 18.44
CA CYS A 203 -17.50 -10.22 18.66
C CYS A 203 -17.50 -11.63 18.06
N GLU A 204 -18.57 -12.41 18.28
CA GLU A 204 -18.72 -13.74 17.66
C GLU A 204 -18.67 -13.66 16.13
N ILE A 205 -19.34 -12.66 15.53
CA ILE A 205 -19.31 -12.44 14.07
C ILE A 205 -17.87 -12.17 13.63
N ARG A 206 -17.19 -11.21 14.28
CA ARG A 206 -15.83 -10.80 13.92
C ARG A 206 -14.85 -11.98 13.98
N ASP A 207 -14.93 -12.79 15.02
CA ASP A 207 -14.01 -13.92 15.24
C ASP A 207 -14.15 -15.01 14.16
N ALA A 208 -15.29 -15.05 13.46
CA ALA A 208 -15.52 -15.96 12.34
C ALA A 208 -15.16 -15.38 10.96
N LEU A 209 -14.80 -14.09 10.86
CA LEU A 209 -14.41 -13.46 9.59
C LEU A 209 -12.97 -13.84 9.20
N ALA A 210 -12.77 -14.16 7.93
CA ALA A 210 -11.47 -14.61 7.40
C ALA A 210 -10.62 -13.47 6.81
N ASP A 211 -11.21 -12.30 6.55
CA ASP A 211 -10.55 -11.19 5.86
C ASP A 211 -10.77 -9.84 6.56
N GLY A 212 -9.81 -8.93 6.37
CA GLY A 212 -9.82 -7.61 7.01
C GLY A 212 -10.86 -6.63 6.43
N HIS A 213 -11.36 -6.84 5.22
CA HIS A 213 -12.37 -5.96 4.63
C HIS A 213 -13.73 -6.18 5.31
N SER A 214 -14.09 -7.44 5.54
CA SER A 214 -15.31 -7.81 6.27
C SER A 214 -15.28 -7.31 7.72
N ASP A 215 -14.14 -7.42 8.41
CA ASP A 215 -13.97 -6.89 9.77
C ASP A 215 -14.13 -5.35 9.80
N PHE A 216 -13.53 -4.65 8.84
CA PHE A 216 -13.71 -3.20 8.71
C PHE A 216 -15.19 -2.81 8.53
N LEU A 217 -15.90 -3.51 7.64
CA LEU A 217 -17.33 -3.28 7.40
C LEU A 217 -18.15 -3.49 8.67
N LEU A 218 -17.92 -4.60 9.39
CA LEU A 218 -18.63 -4.90 10.64
C LEU A 218 -18.44 -3.77 11.66
N ARG A 219 -17.20 -3.33 11.89
CA ARG A 219 -16.89 -2.24 12.83
C ARG A 219 -17.60 -0.94 12.44
N GLN A 220 -17.60 -0.61 11.14
CA GLN A 220 -18.31 0.57 10.63
C GLN A 220 -19.81 0.49 10.90
N GLU A 221 -20.44 -0.67 10.74
CA GLU A 221 -21.87 -0.83 10.97
C GLU A 221 -22.25 -0.84 12.46
N VAL A 222 -21.36 -1.31 13.32
CA VAL A 222 -21.52 -1.14 14.77
C VAL A 222 -21.46 0.35 15.16
N VAL A 223 -20.54 1.12 14.56
CA VAL A 223 -20.50 2.59 14.74
C VAL A 223 -21.80 3.22 14.25
N ASN A 224 -22.31 2.82 13.09
CA ASN A 224 -23.59 3.33 12.56
C ASN A 224 -24.76 3.02 13.50
N ALA A 225 -24.85 1.81 14.06
CA ALA A 225 -25.89 1.44 15.01
C ALA A 225 -25.86 2.33 16.26
N LEU A 226 -24.66 2.65 16.77
CA LEU A 226 -24.50 3.55 17.91
C LEU A 226 -24.82 5.02 17.56
N LEU A 227 -24.55 5.46 16.33
CA LEU A 227 -24.94 6.80 15.85
C LEU A 227 -26.46 6.92 15.68
N VAL A 228 -27.14 5.86 15.22
CA VAL A 228 -28.60 5.77 15.18
C VAL A 228 -29.18 5.89 16.60
N LEU A 229 -28.63 5.14 17.56
CA LEU A 229 -29.00 5.27 18.97
C LEU A 229 -28.81 6.71 19.49
N ALA A 230 -27.68 7.35 19.16
CA ALA A 230 -27.41 8.73 19.55
C ALA A 230 -28.42 9.75 18.96
N GLY A 231 -29.03 9.44 17.82
CA GLY A 231 -30.12 10.22 17.23
C GLY A 231 -31.45 10.04 17.96
N ARG A 232 -31.74 8.82 18.45
CA ARG A 232 -33.00 8.44 19.09
C ARG A 232 -33.05 8.78 20.59
N ASP A 233 -32.00 8.40 21.33
CA ASP A 233 -31.93 8.55 22.78
C ASP A 233 -30.49 8.87 23.23
N THR A 234 -30.24 10.16 23.45
CA THR A 234 -28.91 10.68 23.86
C THR A 234 -28.48 10.24 25.25
N ALA A 235 -29.42 9.91 26.15
CA ALA A 235 -29.11 9.48 27.51
C ALA A 235 -28.72 8.00 27.51
N LEU A 236 -29.51 7.17 26.83
CA LEU A 236 -29.21 5.75 26.63
C LEU A 236 -27.89 5.57 25.86
N TYR A 237 -27.67 6.38 24.83
CA TYR A 237 -26.42 6.40 24.06
C TYR A 237 -25.17 6.55 24.95
N GLY A 238 -25.19 7.52 25.87
CA GLY A 238 -24.07 7.74 26.79
C GLY A 238 -23.82 6.58 27.74
N ASP A 239 -24.89 5.96 28.26
CA ASP A 239 -24.77 4.77 29.12
C ASP A 239 -24.22 3.58 28.34
N VAL A 240 -24.77 3.29 27.15
CA VAL A 240 -24.34 2.20 26.27
C VAL A 240 -22.87 2.36 25.87
N LEU A 241 -22.44 3.56 25.46
CA LEU A 241 -21.04 3.79 25.12
C LEU A 241 -20.13 3.65 26.35
N GLY A 242 -20.57 4.13 27.52
CA GLY A 242 -19.86 3.92 28.78
C GLY A 242 -19.70 2.44 29.15
N ARG A 243 -20.74 1.63 28.96
CA ARG A 243 -20.72 0.17 29.15
C ARG A 243 -19.76 -0.49 28.16
N TYR A 244 -19.85 -0.13 26.89
CA TYR A 244 -18.96 -0.62 25.84
C TYR A 244 -17.48 -0.40 26.18
N LEU A 245 -17.12 0.81 26.64
CA LEU A 245 -15.73 1.11 27.02
C LEU A 245 -15.28 0.32 28.25
N ARG A 246 -16.17 0.03 29.20
CA ARG A 246 -15.89 -0.85 30.35
C ARG A 246 -15.64 -2.31 29.95
N LEU A 247 -16.18 -2.75 28.81
CA LEU A 247 -15.85 -4.05 28.21
C LEU A 247 -14.46 -4.08 27.55
N GLY A 248 -13.76 -2.94 27.49
CA GLY A 248 -12.39 -2.86 27.00
C GLY A 248 -12.25 -2.55 25.51
N ASP A 249 -13.25 -1.89 24.89
CA ASP A 249 -13.27 -1.64 23.43
C ASP A 249 -13.08 -2.95 22.63
N PRO A 250 -13.88 -4.01 22.89
CA PRO A 250 -13.61 -5.35 22.40
C PRO A 250 -13.64 -5.45 20.87
N LEU A 251 -14.37 -4.55 20.19
CA LEU A 251 -14.46 -4.47 18.72
C LEU A 251 -13.41 -3.54 18.11
N GLN A 252 -12.68 -2.77 18.93
CA GLN A 252 -11.70 -1.77 18.48
C GLN A 252 -12.32 -0.80 17.46
N LEU A 253 -13.41 -0.14 17.85
CA LEU A 253 -14.16 0.75 16.98
C LEU A 253 -13.35 2.01 16.63
N ASP A 254 -13.56 2.55 15.43
CA ASP A 254 -13.22 3.94 15.15
C ASP A 254 -14.28 4.84 15.82
N GLY A 255 -13.96 5.26 17.04
CA GLY A 255 -14.84 6.03 17.89
C GLY A 255 -14.91 7.51 17.53
N ARG A 256 -14.17 8.03 16.55
CA ARG A 256 -14.09 9.49 16.30
C ARG A 256 -15.48 10.10 16.14
N ALA A 257 -16.32 9.55 15.27
CA ALA A 257 -17.69 10.05 15.05
C ALA A 257 -18.58 9.92 16.31
N LEU A 258 -18.41 8.84 17.08
CA LEU A 258 -19.13 8.62 18.34
C LEU A 258 -18.75 9.69 19.37
N VAL A 259 -17.46 9.96 19.53
CA VAL A 259 -16.97 10.96 20.48
C VAL A 259 -17.46 12.36 20.09
N MET A 260 -17.39 12.75 18.82
CA MET A 260 -17.91 14.04 18.36
C MET A 260 -19.40 14.19 18.68
N LYS A 261 -20.20 13.15 18.41
CA LYS A 261 -21.63 13.15 18.73
C LYS A 261 -21.87 13.26 20.25
N LEU A 262 -21.08 12.56 21.06
CA LEU A 262 -21.18 12.60 22.51
C LEU A 262 -20.80 13.98 23.07
N LEU A 263 -19.77 14.63 22.53
CA LEU A 263 -19.38 15.99 22.89
C LEU A 263 -20.52 16.98 22.60
N ASP A 264 -21.19 16.83 21.45
CA ASP A 264 -22.32 17.68 21.10
C ASP A 264 -23.52 17.52 22.04
N VAL A 265 -23.81 16.30 22.50
CA VAL A 265 -25.00 16.03 23.32
C VAL A 265 -24.77 16.18 24.82
N GLN A 266 -23.55 15.95 25.32
CA GLN A 266 -23.25 15.92 26.77
C GLN A 266 -22.24 16.97 27.24
N GLY A 267 -21.48 17.57 26.31
CA GLY A 267 -20.44 18.55 26.60
C GLY A 267 -19.13 17.94 27.13
N TYR A 268 -18.03 18.65 26.88
CA TYR A 268 -16.66 18.21 27.14
C TYR A 268 -16.44 17.64 28.56
N LYS A 269 -16.87 18.36 29.60
CA LYS A 269 -16.60 17.96 31.00
C LYS A 269 -17.19 16.61 31.39
N LYS A 270 -18.34 16.22 30.81
CA LYS A 270 -18.96 14.91 31.06
C LYS A 270 -18.24 13.82 30.28
N VAL A 271 -17.89 14.10 29.02
CA VAL A 271 -17.16 13.16 28.14
C VAL A 271 -15.81 12.79 28.71
N ILE A 272 -15.02 13.76 29.18
CA ILE A 272 -13.72 13.47 29.78
C ILE A 272 -13.83 12.61 31.03
N ARG A 273 -14.80 12.87 31.91
CA ARG A 273 -15.04 12.02 33.09
C ARG A 273 -15.38 10.58 32.67
N LEU A 274 -16.26 10.43 31.69
CA LEU A 274 -16.65 9.12 31.17
C LEU A 274 -15.44 8.30 30.68
N PHE A 275 -14.48 8.96 30.02
CA PHE A 275 -13.30 8.28 29.47
C PHE A 275 -12.16 8.12 30.47
N GLN A 276 -12.09 8.97 31.50
CA GLN A 276 -11.07 8.89 32.54
C GLN A 276 -11.38 7.81 33.60
N ASP A 277 -12.65 7.52 33.86
CA ASP A 277 -13.06 6.61 34.95
C ASP A 277 -12.62 5.15 34.74
N PRO A 278 -12.76 4.52 33.56
CA PRO A 278 -12.30 3.15 33.35
C PRO A 278 -10.83 3.10 32.86
N GLU A 279 -10.11 2.03 33.23
CA GLU A 279 -8.87 1.64 32.57
C GLU A 279 -9.19 0.59 31.50
N TYR A 280 -8.83 0.89 30.25
CA TYR A 280 -9.07 0.01 29.10
C TYR A 280 -7.98 0.18 28.04
N PRO A 281 -7.69 -0.85 27.23
CA PRO A 281 -6.50 -0.88 26.36
C PRO A 281 -6.37 0.29 25.36
N ALA A 282 -7.49 0.85 24.90
CA ALA A 282 -7.51 1.93 23.90
C ALA A 282 -7.77 3.33 24.48
N LYS A 283 -7.71 3.51 25.80
CA LYS A 283 -8.14 4.74 26.50
C LYS A 283 -7.57 6.03 25.91
N LYS A 284 -6.27 6.07 25.62
CA LYS A 284 -5.64 7.30 25.15
C LYS A 284 -6.10 7.68 23.76
N ARG A 285 -6.35 6.70 22.88
CA ARG A 285 -6.94 6.92 21.56
C ARG A 285 -8.30 7.61 21.64
N TRP A 286 -9.16 7.12 22.54
CA TRP A 286 -10.48 7.73 22.79
C TRP A 286 -10.38 9.14 23.37
N LEU A 287 -9.40 9.39 24.24
CA LEU A 287 -9.11 10.73 24.74
C LEU A 287 -8.63 11.68 23.63
N PHE A 288 -7.81 11.23 22.68
CA PHE A 288 -7.41 12.07 21.54
C PHE A 288 -8.61 12.53 20.72
N TRP A 289 -9.55 11.64 20.39
CA TRP A 289 -10.79 12.05 19.71
C TRP A 289 -11.61 13.04 20.55
N ALA A 290 -11.55 12.95 21.88
CA ALA A 290 -12.23 13.90 22.75
C ALA A 290 -11.56 15.29 22.67
N TYR A 291 -10.23 15.35 22.75
CA TYR A 291 -9.47 16.61 22.62
C TYR A 291 -9.57 17.23 21.23
N GLU A 292 -9.68 16.40 20.19
CA GLU A 292 -9.91 16.85 18.81
C GLU A 292 -11.24 17.59 18.65
N GLY A 293 -12.27 17.18 19.39
CA GLY A 293 -13.64 17.70 19.26
C GLY A 293 -14.03 18.82 20.21
N ILE A 294 -13.12 19.30 21.06
CA ILE A 294 -13.44 20.36 22.04
C ILE A 294 -13.72 21.66 21.29
N LYS A 295 -14.82 22.31 21.66
CA LYS A 295 -15.18 23.62 21.09
C LYS A 295 -14.24 24.71 21.62
N PRO A 296 -13.90 25.73 20.83
CA PRO A 296 -12.98 26.79 21.26
C PRO A 296 -13.34 27.45 22.61
N ASP A 297 -14.64 27.58 22.93
CA ASP A 297 -15.12 28.16 24.18
C ASP A 297 -14.77 27.33 25.43
N ASP A 298 -14.50 26.03 25.27
CA ASP A 298 -14.13 25.09 26.34
C ASP A 298 -12.62 24.84 26.42
N LEU A 299 -11.82 25.45 25.54
CA LEU A 299 -10.37 25.31 25.52
C LEU A 299 -9.70 26.26 26.53
N ASP A 300 -8.79 25.70 27.34
CA ASP A 300 -7.96 26.45 28.27
C ASP A 300 -6.54 25.85 28.38
N GLU A 301 -5.66 26.53 29.12
CA GLU A 301 -4.27 26.09 29.34
C GLU A 301 -4.16 24.71 30.02
N ALA A 302 -5.16 24.32 30.83
CA ALA A 302 -5.16 23.02 31.49
C ALA A 302 -5.50 21.90 30.50
N VAL A 303 -6.46 22.12 29.60
CA VAL A 303 -6.79 21.21 28.49
C VAL A 303 -5.58 21.02 27.59
N LEU A 304 -4.92 22.11 27.18
CA LEU A 304 -3.73 22.05 26.35
C LEU A 304 -2.60 21.25 27.02
N ARG A 305 -2.36 21.48 28.31
CA ARG A 305 -1.35 20.72 29.06
C ARG A 305 -1.65 19.22 29.08
N GLN A 306 -2.90 18.84 29.33
CA GLN A 306 -3.32 17.44 29.32
C GLN A 306 -3.15 16.80 27.95
N LEU A 307 -3.42 17.53 26.87
CA LEU A 307 -3.19 17.05 25.51
C LEU A 307 -1.70 16.79 25.25
N CYS A 308 -0.81 17.71 25.63
CA CYS A 308 0.63 17.51 25.49
C CYS A 308 1.14 16.32 26.32
N GLU A 309 0.67 16.17 27.56
CA GLU A 309 0.97 15.02 28.41
C GLU A 309 0.49 13.71 27.76
N LEU A 310 -0.68 13.72 27.11
CA LEU A 310 -1.24 12.57 26.40
C LEU A 310 -0.35 12.14 25.23
N TYR A 311 0.16 13.07 24.42
CA TYR A 311 1.14 12.78 23.36
C TYR A 311 2.41 12.11 23.92
N GLY A 312 2.90 12.59 25.06
CA GLY A 312 4.06 12.00 25.74
C GLY A 312 3.81 10.55 26.19
N ALA A 313 2.64 10.29 26.79
CA ALA A 313 2.30 8.99 27.39
C ALA A 313 1.73 7.95 26.41
N ALA A 314 1.27 8.36 25.22
CA ALA A 314 0.61 7.46 24.27
C ALA A 314 1.57 6.51 23.54
N GLU A 315 1.10 5.28 23.30
CA GLU A 315 1.79 4.34 22.42
C GLU A 315 1.47 4.64 20.95
N LEU A 316 2.27 4.09 20.04
CA LEU A 316 2.14 4.32 18.59
C LEU A 316 0.71 4.11 18.07
N SER A 317 0.06 3.02 18.48
CA SER A 317 -1.29 2.67 18.04
C SER A 317 -2.40 3.56 18.61
N GLU A 318 -2.08 4.41 19.60
CA GLU A 318 -3.01 5.31 20.26
C GLU A 318 -2.92 6.74 19.74
N LEU A 319 -1.81 7.11 19.09
CA LEU A 319 -1.56 8.47 18.61
C LEU A 319 -2.47 8.84 17.42
N PRO A 320 -2.94 10.10 17.36
CA PRO A 320 -3.72 10.58 16.23
C PRO A 320 -2.82 10.77 15.02
N HIS A 321 -3.35 10.45 13.84
CA HIS A 321 -2.61 10.63 12.59
C HIS A 321 -2.64 12.09 12.08
N GLY A 322 -3.67 12.88 12.42
CA GLY A 322 -3.84 14.25 11.91
C GLY A 322 -3.39 15.33 12.90
N PHE A 323 -2.90 16.47 12.38
CA PHE A 323 -2.49 17.64 13.16
C PHE A 323 -3.42 18.86 13.01
N ASP A 324 -4.37 18.85 12.07
CA ASP A 324 -5.18 20.04 11.74
C ASP A 324 -5.99 20.57 12.94
N TYR A 325 -6.45 19.69 13.83
CA TYR A 325 -7.21 20.10 15.01
C TYR A 325 -6.36 20.92 16.01
N LEU A 326 -5.03 20.78 15.99
CA LEU A 326 -4.13 21.56 16.84
C LEU A 326 -4.12 23.05 16.47
N LEU A 327 -4.56 23.39 15.26
CA LEU A 327 -4.68 24.79 14.84
C LEU A 327 -5.68 25.58 15.70
N GLU A 328 -6.70 24.90 16.23
CA GLU A 328 -7.65 25.49 17.17
C GLU A 328 -7.02 25.76 18.55
N TYR A 329 -5.88 25.16 18.87
CA TYR A 329 -5.14 25.40 20.12
C TYR A 329 -4.13 26.56 20.00
N CYS A 330 -3.85 27.04 18.77
CA CYS A 330 -2.84 28.07 18.55
C CYS A 330 -3.16 29.42 19.22
N PHE A 331 -4.43 29.71 19.55
CA PHE A 331 -4.77 30.95 20.26
C PHE A 331 -4.31 30.93 21.73
N LEU A 332 -4.13 29.74 22.32
CA LEU A 332 -3.57 29.55 23.65
C LEU A 332 -2.05 29.57 23.60
N ASP A 333 -1.48 28.94 22.57
CA ASP A 333 -0.04 28.82 22.37
C ASP A 333 0.28 28.65 20.89
N GLU A 334 0.81 29.70 20.26
CA GLU A 334 1.14 29.72 18.82
C GLU A 334 2.15 28.62 18.43
N ARG A 335 2.91 28.09 19.40
CA ARG A 335 3.93 27.04 19.21
C ARG A 335 3.41 25.63 19.54
N VAL A 336 2.11 25.45 19.78
CA VAL A 336 1.53 24.14 20.15
C VAL A 336 1.87 23.04 19.14
N VAL A 337 1.75 23.33 17.83
CA VAL A 337 2.05 22.35 16.78
C VAL A 337 3.52 21.93 16.82
N ALA A 338 4.43 22.91 16.90
CA ALA A 338 5.86 22.64 17.00
C ALA A 338 6.22 21.83 18.26
N LYS A 339 5.60 22.14 19.41
CA LYS A 339 5.79 21.39 20.66
C LYS A 339 5.32 19.95 20.55
N VAL A 340 4.12 19.72 19.99
CA VAL A 340 3.59 18.36 19.78
C VAL A 340 4.46 17.56 18.82
N VAL A 341 4.88 18.17 17.71
CA VAL A 341 5.81 17.55 16.75
C VAL A 341 7.15 17.23 17.43
N GLY A 342 7.68 18.12 18.26
CA GLY A 342 8.88 17.87 19.07
C GLY A 342 8.74 16.64 19.98
N ILE A 343 7.60 16.49 20.67
CA ILE A 343 7.31 15.31 21.48
C ILE A 343 7.31 14.03 20.63
N VAL A 344 6.68 14.05 19.45
CA VAL A 344 6.65 12.89 18.55
C VAL A 344 8.06 12.56 18.04
N VAL A 345 8.84 13.57 17.65
CA VAL A 345 10.25 13.43 17.22
C VAL A 345 11.10 12.77 18.31
N GLU A 346 10.94 13.15 19.58
CA GLU A 346 11.63 12.50 20.69
C GLU A 346 11.28 11.01 20.80
N LYS A 347 10.03 10.63 20.53
CA LYS A 347 9.59 9.22 20.51
C LYS A 347 10.19 8.45 19.33
N VAL A 348 10.43 9.10 18.19
CA VAL A 348 11.12 8.46 17.04
C VAL A 348 12.53 7.98 17.41
N ASN A 349 13.22 8.71 18.30
CA ASN A 349 14.53 8.29 18.81
C ASN A 349 14.48 7.00 19.64
N LEU A 350 13.32 6.67 20.21
CA LEU A 350 13.09 5.42 20.95
C LEU A 350 12.64 4.30 20.01
N ASP A 351 11.79 4.62 19.04
CA ASP A 351 11.27 3.68 18.05
C ASP A 351 10.95 4.41 16.73
N LEU A 352 11.66 4.04 15.66
CA LEU A 352 11.52 4.68 14.35
C LEU A 352 10.10 4.64 13.78
N ARG A 353 9.25 3.70 14.23
CA ARG A 353 7.87 3.58 13.76
C ARG A 353 7.00 4.80 14.10
N TYR A 354 7.38 5.60 15.10
CA TYR A 354 6.69 6.86 15.42
C TYR A 354 6.79 7.91 14.31
N ALA A 355 7.75 7.79 13.38
CA ALA A 355 7.85 8.69 12.23
C ALA A 355 6.60 8.65 11.34
N TYR A 356 5.85 7.53 11.33
CA TYR A 356 4.59 7.41 10.61
C TYR A 356 3.58 8.48 11.03
N ILE A 357 3.52 8.83 12.32
CA ILE A 357 2.60 9.85 12.84
C ILE A 357 2.87 11.22 12.23
N LEU A 358 4.11 11.52 11.84
CA LEU A 358 4.51 12.80 11.27
C LEU A 358 4.13 12.93 9.78
N GLU A 359 3.70 11.85 9.11
CA GLU A 359 3.42 11.86 7.66
C GLU A 359 2.37 12.93 7.28
N MET A 360 1.29 13.02 8.06
CA MET A 360 0.21 13.97 7.79
C MET A 360 0.60 15.43 8.01
N LEU A 361 1.70 15.72 8.71
CA LEU A 361 2.22 17.09 8.82
C LEU A 361 2.59 17.65 7.43
N PHE A 362 3.01 16.77 6.52
CA PHE A 362 3.49 17.11 5.18
C PHE A 362 2.49 16.77 4.07
N ASN A 363 1.30 16.28 4.43
CA ASN A 363 0.28 15.95 3.45
C ASN A 363 -0.31 17.23 2.82
N PRO A 364 -0.26 17.39 1.47
CA PRO A 364 -0.66 18.63 0.77
C PRO A 364 -2.15 19.00 0.94
N PHE A 365 -2.99 18.05 1.35
CA PHE A 365 -4.42 18.26 1.55
C PHE A 365 -4.79 18.80 2.93
N THR A 366 -3.85 18.88 3.86
CA THR A 366 -4.09 19.34 5.24
C THR A 366 -4.07 20.87 5.36
N ALA A 367 -4.63 21.40 6.44
CA ALA A 367 -4.52 22.82 6.77
C ALA A 367 -3.16 23.16 7.38
N VAL A 368 -2.58 22.25 8.17
CA VAL A 368 -1.29 22.44 8.85
C VAL A 368 -0.15 22.67 7.86
N VAL A 369 -0.09 21.92 6.75
CA VAL A 369 0.99 22.04 5.76
C VAL A 369 1.08 23.44 5.16
N LYS A 370 -0.07 24.11 5.01
CA LYS A 370 -0.17 25.48 4.45
C LYS A 370 0.33 26.55 5.42
N ARG A 371 0.43 26.20 6.70
CA ARG A 371 0.81 27.08 7.81
C ARG A 371 2.19 26.73 8.40
N LEU A 372 2.95 25.79 7.82
CA LEU A 372 4.26 25.41 8.35
C LEU A 372 5.23 26.60 8.60
N PRO A 373 5.32 27.63 7.72
CA PRO A 373 6.22 28.77 7.94
C PRO A 373 5.93 29.54 9.23
N GLU A 374 4.65 29.72 9.55
CA GLU A 374 4.23 30.46 10.74
C GLU A 374 4.27 29.57 11.99
N LEU A 375 3.87 28.30 11.89
CA LEU A 375 3.81 27.36 13.01
C LEU A 375 5.21 26.96 13.52
N PHE A 376 6.23 27.04 12.67
CA PHE A 376 7.61 26.65 12.98
C PHE A 376 8.60 27.82 12.83
N ALA A 377 8.15 29.07 12.89
CA ALA A 377 9.01 30.24 12.72
C ALA A 377 10.21 30.25 13.70
N ASP A 378 9.98 29.82 14.94
CA ASP A 378 11.01 29.71 16.00
C ASP A 378 11.59 28.29 16.14
N ASP A 379 11.07 27.31 15.39
CA ASP A 379 11.31 25.87 15.58
C ASP A 379 11.64 25.17 14.24
N LEU A 380 12.28 25.88 13.31
CA LEU A 380 12.57 25.37 11.96
C LEU A 380 13.39 24.07 11.98
N ASP A 381 14.33 23.93 12.92
CA ASP A 381 15.14 22.71 13.05
C ASP A 381 14.29 21.49 13.42
N VAL A 382 13.23 21.67 14.20
CA VAL A 382 12.27 20.60 14.51
C VAL A 382 11.50 20.20 13.26
N LEU A 383 11.09 21.16 12.44
CA LEU A 383 10.40 20.90 11.17
C LEU A 383 11.28 20.13 10.18
N LYS A 384 12.55 20.55 10.02
CA LYS A 384 13.52 19.87 9.16
C LYS A 384 13.80 18.44 9.64
N LEU A 385 13.99 18.25 10.94
CA LEU A 385 14.20 16.93 11.52
C LEU A 385 12.98 16.02 11.30
N ALA A 386 11.77 16.54 11.55
CA ALA A 386 10.53 15.81 11.26
C ALA A 386 10.46 15.40 9.78
N TYR A 387 10.85 16.29 8.85
CA TYR A 387 10.89 16.00 7.42
C TYR A 387 11.84 14.85 7.09
N PHE A 388 13.08 14.89 7.61
CA PHE A 388 14.06 13.82 7.42
C PHE A 388 13.57 12.46 7.96
N LEU A 389 12.89 12.47 9.11
CA LEU A 389 12.35 11.24 9.72
C LEU A 389 11.25 10.62 8.86
N VAL A 390 10.33 11.43 8.31
CA VAL A 390 9.28 10.94 7.39
C VAL A 390 9.88 10.46 6.07
N ASP A 391 10.85 11.19 5.51
CA ASP A 391 11.50 10.80 4.26
C ASP A 391 12.26 9.47 4.39
N GLY A 392 12.82 9.20 5.58
CA GLY A 392 13.45 7.91 5.92
C GLY A 392 12.49 6.71 5.94
N MET A 393 11.18 6.93 6.07
CA MET A 393 10.16 5.86 6.09
C MET A 393 9.77 5.35 4.70
N ARG A 394 10.18 6.07 3.64
CA ARG A 394 9.97 5.71 2.21
C ARG A 394 8.52 5.78 1.72
N ASP A 395 7.71 6.62 2.33
CA ASP A 395 6.37 6.92 1.82
C ASP A 395 6.40 8.10 0.83
N HIS A 396 5.53 8.07 -0.18
CA HIS A 396 5.43 9.06 -1.26
C HIS A 396 4.86 10.44 -0.82
N HIS A 397 5.14 10.85 0.41
CA HIS A 397 4.52 12.00 1.08
C HIS A 397 4.82 13.36 0.40
N ASP A 398 5.96 13.50 -0.28
CA ASP A 398 6.34 14.73 -1.00
C ASP A 398 6.87 14.45 -2.41
N GLN A 399 6.14 13.65 -3.19
CA GLN A 399 6.57 13.23 -4.54
C GLN A 399 6.83 14.42 -5.48
N LYS A 400 6.07 15.51 -5.36
CA LYS A 400 6.22 16.73 -6.17
C LYS A 400 7.25 17.72 -5.60
N GLY A 401 7.80 17.45 -4.42
CA GLY A 401 8.76 18.33 -3.77
C GLY A 401 8.20 19.68 -3.33
N GLU A 402 6.89 19.79 -3.08
CA GLU A 402 6.26 21.05 -2.68
C GLU A 402 6.73 21.47 -1.28
N VAL A 403 6.78 20.51 -0.34
CA VAL A 403 7.28 20.75 1.02
C VAL A 403 8.80 20.95 1.00
N PHE A 404 9.53 20.17 0.20
CA PHE A 404 10.96 20.39 -0.01
C PHE A 404 11.24 21.83 -0.49
N ASN A 405 10.50 22.29 -1.49
CA ASN A 405 10.63 23.64 -2.03
C ASN A 405 10.28 24.73 -1.00
N LEU A 406 9.31 24.46 -0.13
CA LEU A 406 8.99 25.33 1.00
C LEU A 406 10.17 25.43 1.96
N LEU A 407 10.74 24.31 2.38
CA LEU A 407 11.90 24.27 3.28
C LEU A 407 13.10 25.00 2.70
N LEU A 408 13.39 24.83 1.40
CA LEU A 408 14.43 25.59 0.70
C LEU A 408 14.16 27.10 0.65
N THR A 409 12.88 27.50 0.66
CA THR A 409 12.50 28.92 0.70
C THR A 409 12.69 29.51 2.09
N LEU A 410 12.44 28.73 3.14
CA LEU A 410 12.65 29.13 4.53
C LEU A 410 14.13 29.17 4.90
N ASP A 411 14.89 28.17 4.45
CA ASP A 411 16.33 28.09 4.65
C ASP A 411 17.02 27.41 3.44
N PRO A 412 17.74 28.18 2.60
CA PRO A 412 18.49 27.63 1.48
C PRO A 412 19.57 26.62 1.87
N GLU A 413 20.13 26.66 3.09
CA GLU A 413 21.12 25.68 3.54
C GLU A 413 20.50 24.29 3.84
N PHE A 414 19.17 24.18 3.87
CA PHE A 414 18.46 22.91 3.94
C PHE A 414 18.93 21.90 2.88
N ILE A 415 19.30 22.34 1.68
CA ILE A 415 19.82 21.43 0.64
C ILE A 415 21.09 20.71 1.11
N SER A 416 21.98 21.41 1.81
CA SER A 416 23.23 20.87 2.33
C SER A 416 22.96 19.86 3.44
N GLU A 417 22.00 20.17 4.32
CA GLU A 417 21.57 19.29 5.42
C GLU A 417 20.91 18.01 4.88
N TYR A 418 20.00 18.16 3.91
CA TYR A 418 19.34 17.02 3.25
C TYR A 418 20.34 16.11 2.54
N LEU A 419 21.30 16.68 1.82
CA LEU A 419 22.37 15.92 1.17
C LEU A 419 23.19 15.13 2.21
N ALA A 420 23.58 15.75 3.32
CA ALA A 420 24.29 15.07 4.40
C ALA A 420 23.46 13.91 4.98
N TRP A 421 22.18 14.14 5.25
CA TRP A 421 21.25 13.13 5.74
C TRP A 421 21.11 11.95 4.75
N MET A 422 20.94 12.22 3.45
CA MET A 422 20.86 11.17 2.42
C MET A 422 22.11 10.29 2.40
N HIS A 423 23.31 10.86 2.58
CA HIS A 423 24.57 10.10 2.61
C HIS A 423 24.66 9.20 3.83
N GLU A 424 24.27 9.68 5.01
CA GLU A 424 24.23 8.89 6.24
C GLU A 424 23.28 7.68 6.11
N HIS A 425 22.24 7.81 5.29
CA HIS A 425 21.20 6.80 5.11
C HIS A 425 21.32 6.01 3.78
N ALA A 426 22.40 6.22 3.02
CA ALA A 426 22.55 5.69 1.67
C ALA A 426 22.59 4.15 1.59
N GLU A 427 23.20 3.46 2.55
CA GLU A 427 23.19 1.98 2.60
C GLU A 427 21.78 1.42 2.78
N ARG A 428 20.94 2.11 3.56
CA ARG A 428 19.52 1.80 3.67
C ARG A 428 18.87 2.01 2.31
N LEU A 429 19.00 3.21 1.71
CA LEU A 429 18.44 3.58 0.40
C LEU A 429 18.84 2.60 -0.73
N ARG A 430 20.04 2.02 -0.68
CA ARG A 430 20.55 1.03 -1.66
C ARG A 430 19.90 -0.34 -1.59
N MET A 431 19.47 -0.81 -0.42
CA MET A 431 18.88 -2.15 -0.28
C MET A 431 17.46 -2.26 -0.82
N SER A 432 16.82 -1.14 -1.15
CA SER A 432 15.53 -1.10 -1.84
C SER A 432 15.75 -0.72 -3.30
N ASN A 433 15.23 -1.53 -4.23
CA ASN A 433 15.18 -1.24 -5.67
C ASN A 433 14.34 0.02 -6.04
N SER A 434 13.96 0.82 -5.04
CA SER A 434 13.10 2.00 -5.09
C SER A 434 13.87 3.17 -4.45
N GLY A 435 14.82 3.76 -5.19
CA GLY A 435 15.50 4.99 -4.78
C GLY A 435 14.53 6.15 -4.55
N ASP A 436 15.04 7.30 -4.14
CA ASP A 436 14.24 8.53 -4.01
C ASP A 436 13.40 8.78 -5.28
N HIS A 437 12.08 8.79 -5.10
CA HIS A 437 11.10 8.95 -6.17
C HIS A 437 10.57 10.39 -6.30
N ARG A 438 11.13 11.34 -5.52
CA ARG A 438 10.79 12.75 -5.61
C ARG A 438 11.20 13.31 -6.97
N ASP A 439 10.30 14.08 -7.56
CA ASP A 439 10.63 14.87 -8.73
C ASP A 439 11.33 16.17 -8.30
N TYR A 440 12.64 16.25 -8.52
CA TYR A 440 13.43 17.45 -8.25
C TYR A 440 13.33 18.52 -9.35
N SER A 441 12.44 18.34 -10.34
CA SER A 441 12.28 19.30 -11.45
C SER A 441 11.98 20.72 -10.99
N PHE A 442 11.30 20.88 -9.85
CA PHE A 442 10.98 22.19 -9.27
C PHE A 442 12.22 23.04 -8.97
N ILE A 443 13.37 22.44 -8.65
CA ILE A 443 14.62 23.16 -8.36
C ILE A 443 15.04 23.98 -9.57
N TRP A 444 14.93 23.41 -10.77
CA TRP A 444 15.29 24.09 -12.02
C TRP A 444 14.44 25.32 -12.32
N LEU A 445 13.21 25.37 -11.80
CA LEU A 445 12.29 26.50 -11.96
C LEU A 445 12.55 27.63 -10.95
N ARG A 446 13.31 27.37 -9.88
CA ARG A 446 13.61 28.40 -8.88
C ARG A 446 14.57 29.48 -9.42
N PRO A 447 14.49 30.73 -8.95
CA PRO A 447 15.44 31.77 -9.34
C PRO A 447 16.90 31.47 -8.93
N ASP A 448 17.08 30.76 -7.83
CA ASP A 448 18.37 30.40 -7.22
C ASP A 448 18.89 29.01 -7.64
N TYR A 449 18.32 28.42 -8.72
CA TYR A 449 18.64 27.06 -9.17
C TYR A 449 20.15 26.82 -9.38
N GLN A 450 20.89 27.81 -9.89
CA GLN A 450 22.33 27.67 -10.13
C GLN A 450 23.08 27.41 -8.83
N TRP A 451 22.78 28.19 -7.79
CA TRP A 451 23.43 28.05 -6.49
C TRP A 451 23.11 26.68 -5.85
N MET A 452 21.84 26.25 -5.94
CA MET A 452 21.42 24.94 -5.42
C MET A 452 22.10 23.79 -6.14
N MET A 453 22.10 23.81 -7.47
CA MET A 453 22.70 22.74 -8.27
C MET A 453 24.23 22.73 -8.17
N ASP A 454 24.87 23.89 -7.97
CA ASP A 454 26.29 23.97 -7.65
C ASP A 454 26.61 23.28 -6.31
N ARG A 455 25.74 23.42 -5.29
CA ARG A 455 25.85 22.69 -4.01
C ARG A 455 25.67 21.18 -4.17
N VAL A 456 24.63 20.76 -4.89
CA VAL A 456 24.37 19.34 -5.21
C VAL A 456 25.57 18.72 -5.92
N LEU A 457 26.11 19.40 -6.93
CA LEU A 457 27.28 18.92 -7.66
C LEU A 457 28.52 18.86 -6.77
N ALA A 458 28.80 19.91 -6.00
CA ALA A 458 29.96 19.94 -5.10
C ALA A 458 29.91 18.82 -4.05
N ASP A 459 28.71 18.58 -3.49
CA ASP A 459 28.48 17.52 -2.52
C ASP A 459 28.61 16.12 -3.16
N ALA A 460 28.02 15.92 -4.34
CA ALA A 460 28.12 14.65 -5.06
C ALA A 460 29.59 14.31 -5.37
N ILE A 461 30.41 15.30 -5.77
CA ILE A 461 31.86 15.16 -5.98
C ILE A 461 32.60 14.81 -4.69
N ARG A 462 32.26 15.47 -3.57
CA ARG A 462 32.87 15.21 -2.27
C ARG A 462 32.57 13.78 -1.79
N SER A 463 31.34 13.30 -1.99
CA SER A 463 30.89 11.97 -1.56
C SER A 463 31.63 10.83 -2.29
N GLU A 464 32.07 11.07 -3.52
CA GLU A 464 32.81 10.10 -4.34
C GLU A 464 34.16 9.71 -3.73
N GLN A 465 34.82 10.64 -3.05
CA GLN A 465 36.11 10.39 -2.36
C GLN A 465 35.98 9.30 -1.29
N ASN A 466 34.77 9.07 -0.79
CA ASN A 466 34.46 8.06 0.22
C ASN A 466 33.77 6.82 -0.39
N HIS A 467 32.83 6.99 -1.35
CA HIS A 467 32.14 5.88 -2.02
C HIS A 467 31.65 6.22 -3.45
N VAL A 468 32.23 5.60 -4.48
CA VAL A 468 31.94 5.83 -5.92
C VAL A 468 30.45 5.69 -6.31
N ALA A 469 29.69 4.85 -5.60
CA ALA A 469 28.28 4.61 -5.90
C ALA A 469 27.32 5.71 -5.38
N LEU A 470 27.81 6.73 -4.65
CA LEU A 470 26.97 7.84 -4.15
C LEU A 470 26.80 8.94 -5.20
N LEU A 471 27.86 9.24 -5.97
CA LEU A 471 27.83 10.21 -7.06
C LEU A 471 26.70 9.92 -8.07
N ASP A 472 26.60 8.67 -8.52
CA ASP A 472 25.60 8.24 -9.49
C ASP A 472 24.18 8.35 -8.92
N LEU A 473 23.97 8.04 -7.63
CA LEU A 473 22.66 8.11 -6.99
C LEU A 473 22.18 9.56 -6.85
N THR A 474 23.04 10.45 -6.33
CA THR A 474 22.70 11.88 -6.15
C THR A 474 22.46 12.56 -7.49
N LEU A 475 23.35 12.36 -8.48
CA LEU A 475 23.16 12.99 -9.78
C LEU A 475 21.92 12.46 -10.49
N ARG A 476 21.61 11.15 -10.39
CA ARG A 476 20.38 10.62 -10.98
C ARG A 476 19.14 11.20 -10.32
N ALA A 477 19.10 11.31 -8.99
CA ALA A 477 17.95 11.86 -8.29
C ALA A 477 17.63 13.30 -8.74
N PHE A 478 18.63 14.19 -8.81
CA PHE A 478 18.39 15.61 -9.10
C PHE A 478 18.28 15.96 -10.59
N PHE A 479 18.82 15.11 -11.48
CA PHE A 479 18.83 15.39 -12.92
C PHE A 479 17.88 14.51 -13.75
N LEU A 480 17.49 13.33 -13.26
CA LEU A 480 16.54 12.45 -13.94
C LEU A 480 15.17 12.58 -13.27
N HIS A 481 14.14 12.76 -14.09
CA HIS A 481 12.76 12.73 -13.63
C HIS A 481 12.37 11.30 -13.23
N GLY A 482 11.43 11.17 -12.30
CA GLY A 482 10.85 9.88 -11.93
C GLY A 482 10.46 9.10 -13.20
N ILE A 483 10.81 7.81 -13.23
CA ILE A 483 10.85 6.88 -14.38
C ILE A 483 9.59 6.85 -15.29
N LYS A 484 8.50 7.54 -14.93
CA LYS A 484 7.21 7.53 -15.65
C LYS A 484 7.04 8.62 -16.70
N ASP A 485 7.70 9.77 -16.57
CA ASP A 485 7.61 10.84 -17.55
C ASP A 485 9.01 11.23 -18.05
N GLY A 486 9.15 11.38 -19.37
CA GLY A 486 10.44 11.72 -19.98
C GLY A 486 11.02 13.03 -19.47
N GLU A 487 12.25 13.32 -19.91
CA GLU A 487 13.04 14.53 -19.65
C GLU A 487 12.27 15.82 -19.32
N SER A 488 12.89 16.67 -18.50
CA SER A 488 12.47 18.07 -18.28
C SER A 488 12.09 18.76 -19.59
N LYS A 489 11.03 19.57 -19.55
CA LYS A 489 10.49 20.32 -20.71
C LYS A 489 10.52 21.81 -20.44
N GLY A 490 10.50 22.61 -21.52
CA GLY A 490 10.44 24.07 -21.44
C GLY A 490 11.63 24.68 -20.70
N GLU A 491 11.36 25.68 -19.87
CA GLU A 491 12.38 26.45 -19.13
C GLU A 491 13.28 25.57 -18.25
N ALA A 492 12.72 24.57 -17.56
CA ALA A 492 13.51 23.66 -16.72
C ALA A 492 14.57 22.90 -17.53
N ARG A 493 14.23 22.52 -18.78
CA ARG A 493 15.17 21.86 -19.69
C ARG A 493 16.29 22.79 -20.11
N GLU A 494 15.95 24.01 -20.51
CA GLU A 494 16.94 25.01 -20.96
C GLU A 494 17.94 25.33 -19.85
N ARG A 495 17.45 25.56 -18.63
CA ARG A 495 18.30 25.81 -17.45
C ARG A 495 19.16 24.61 -17.09
N GLN A 496 18.64 23.38 -17.20
CA GLN A 496 19.41 22.16 -17.01
C GLN A 496 20.49 22.01 -18.07
N ASP A 497 20.16 22.23 -19.34
CA ASP A 497 21.11 22.16 -20.47
C ASP A 497 22.23 23.20 -20.30
N ASP A 498 21.89 24.44 -19.99
CA ASP A 498 22.85 25.53 -19.74
C ASP A 498 23.78 25.21 -18.56
N PHE A 499 23.23 24.69 -17.46
CA PHE A 499 24.01 24.29 -16.29
C PHE A 499 25.00 23.18 -16.65
N LEU A 500 24.54 22.11 -17.32
CA LEU A 500 25.39 20.99 -17.73
C LEU A 500 26.48 21.42 -18.72
N LEU A 501 26.16 22.29 -19.67
CA LEU A 501 27.14 22.83 -20.62
C LEU A 501 28.20 23.67 -19.90
N LYS A 502 27.81 24.49 -18.92
CA LYS A 502 28.75 25.24 -18.06
C LYS A 502 29.67 24.29 -17.29
N VAL A 503 29.13 23.24 -16.67
CA VAL A 503 29.92 22.24 -15.92
C VAL A 503 30.91 21.52 -16.83
N ILE A 504 30.51 21.12 -18.04
CA ILE A 504 31.41 20.51 -19.03
C ILE A 504 32.53 21.49 -19.41
N ASP A 505 32.19 22.76 -19.65
CA ASP A 505 33.17 23.79 -20.00
C ASP A 505 34.22 24.03 -18.91
N GLU A 506 33.79 24.05 -17.65
CA GLU A 506 34.65 24.35 -16.50
C GLU A 506 35.42 23.13 -15.99
N ARG A 507 34.88 21.92 -16.15
CA ARG A 507 35.38 20.69 -15.51
C ARG A 507 35.68 19.55 -16.47
N SER A 508 35.83 19.81 -17.76
CA SER A 508 36.14 18.78 -18.77
C SER A 508 37.37 17.92 -18.45
N GLY A 509 38.35 18.49 -17.72
CA GLY A 509 39.56 17.78 -17.29
C GLY A 509 39.39 16.90 -16.04
N ASN A 510 38.26 17.00 -15.32
CA ASN A 510 37.97 16.14 -14.18
C ASN A 510 37.24 14.88 -14.65
N VAL A 511 37.99 13.79 -14.77
CA VAL A 511 37.54 12.53 -15.35
C VAL A 511 36.32 11.94 -14.62
N GLU A 512 36.33 11.95 -13.29
CA GLU A 512 35.27 11.31 -12.52
C GLU A 512 33.97 12.11 -12.57
N VAL A 513 34.06 13.46 -12.52
CA VAL A 513 32.90 14.34 -12.75
C VAL A 513 32.28 14.08 -14.12
N MET A 514 33.10 13.96 -15.18
CA MET A 514 32.60 13.71 -16.53
C MET A 514 31.95 12.33 -16.65
N ILE A 515 32.50 11.30 -16.00
CA ILE A 515 31.89 9.95 -16.00
C ILE A 515 30.54 9.97 -15.30
N GLY A 516 30.45 10.55 -14.09
CA GLY A 516 29.19 10.68 -13.36
C GLY A 516 28.14 11.47 -14.14
N LEU A 517 28.55 12.59 -14.74
CA LEU A 517 27.67 13.42 -15.55
C LEU A 517 27.16 12.69 -16.80
N PHE A 518 28.03 11.99 -17.52
CA PHE A 518 27.65 11.26 -18.73
C PHE A 518 26.77 10.05 -18.43
N ARG A 519 26.83 9.44 -17.24
CA ARG A 519 25.85 8.42 -16.80
C ARG A 519 24.44 8.97 -16.72
N VAL A 520 24.28 10.21 -16.25
CA VAL A 520 22.98 10.90 -16.26
C VAL A 520 22.59 11.25 -17.69
N ILE A 521 23.47 11.95 -18.43
CA ILE A 521 23.22 12.38 -19.81
C ILE A 521 22.85 11.20 -20.71
N ALA A 522 23.39 10.00 -20.48
CA ALA A 522 23.05 8.80 -21.24
C ALA A 522 21.54 8.52 -21.33
N HIS A 523 20.76 8.92 -20.31
CA HIS A 523 19.31 8.72 -20.23
C HIS A 523 18.51 9.81 -20.96
N PHE A 524 19.16 10.84 -21.49
CA PHE A 524 18.53 11.90 -22.26
C PHE A 524 18.20 11.48 -23.70
N GLN A 525 17.34 12.25 -24.35
CA GLN A 525 16.98 12.08 -25.76
C GLN A 525 18.23 12.25 -26.64
N PRO A 526 18.32 11.49 -27.75
CA PRO A 526 19.48 11.50 -28.64
C PRO A 526 19.99 12.89 -29.00
N GLU A 527 19.10 13.82 -29.32
CA GLU A 527 19.43 15.17 -29.78
C GLU A 527 20.16 15.98 -28.70
N ARG A 528 19.73 15.88 -27.44
CA ARG A 528 20.40 16.54 -26.29
C ARG A 528 21.77 15.93 -26.05
N ARG A 529 21.85 14.60 -26.06
CA ARG A 529 23.12 13.87 -25.84
C ARG A 529 24.19 14.28 -26.85
N ILE A 530 23.81 14.42 -28.13
CA ILE A 530 24.73 14.84 -29.20
C ILE A 530 25.37 16.20 -28.87
N GLU A 531 24.61 17.15 -28.32
CA GLU A 531 25.14 18.47 -27.97
C GLU A 531 26.13 18.41 -26.81
N PHE A 532 25.85 17.62 -25.76
CA PHE A 532 26.80 17.43 -24.66
C PHE A 532 28.07 16.71 -25.10
N VAL A 533 27.95 15.69 -25.95
CA VAL A 533 29.11 15.01 -26.55
C VAL A 533 29.95 15.99 -27.37
N ARG A 534 29.30 16.81 -28.20
CA ARG A 534 29.97 17.87 -28.98
C ARG A 534 30.73 18.82 -28.05
N ARG A 535 30.07 19.31 -26.99
CA ARG A 535 30.68 20.25 -26.03
C ARG A 535 31.88 19.63 -25.32
N PHE A 536 31.77 18.39 -24.87
CA PHE A 536 32.88 17.66 -24.25
C PHE A 536 34.07 17.54 -25.21
N LEU A 537 33.83 17.10 -26.45
CA LEU A 537 34.89 16.92 -27.45
C LEU A 537 35.56 18.25 -27.82
N LEU A 538 34.91 19.41 -27.67
CA LEU A 538 35.55 20.72 -27.86
C LEU A 538 36.53 21.05 -26.73
N ARG A 539 36.28 20.55 -25.51
CA ARG A 539 37.03 20.90 -24.29
C ARG A 539 38.03 19.85 -23.84
N ASN A 540 37.82 18.58 -24.18
CA ASN A 540 38.69 17.47 -23.84
C ASN A 540 38.89 16.56 -25.06
N LYS A 541 40.16 16.29 -25.37
CA LYS A 541 40.61 15.48 -26.53
C LYS A 541 41.22 14.15 -26.09
N ASP A 542 41.06 13.75 -24.84
CA ASP A 542 41.57 12.50 -24.29
C ASP A 542 40.61 11.35 -24.64
N VAL A 543 41.10 10.45 -25.51
CA VAL A 543 40.35 9.28 -25.97
C VAL A 543 40.10 8.25 -24.86
N GLU A 544 41.00 8.16 -23.87
CA GLU A 544 40.85 7.20 -22.77
C GLU A 544 39.76 7.67 -21.81
N VAL A 545 39.65 8.98 -21.58
CA VAL A 545 38.52 9.56 -20.85
C VAL A 545 37.22 9.35 -21.63
N PHE A 546 37.22 9.65 -22.93
CA PHE A 546 36.04 9.47 -23.78
C PHE A 546 35.51 8.02 -23.77
N ARG A 547 36.40 7.03 -23.80
CA ARG A 547 36.04 5.60 -23.73
C ARG A 547 35.29 5.24 -22.45
N ARG A 548 35.54 5.95 -21.34
CA ARG A 548 34.89 5.70 -20.04
C ARG A 548 33.52 6.37 -19.91
N LEU A 549 33.13 7.26 -20.83
CA LEU A 549 31.84 7.95 -20.76
C LEU A 549 30.69 7.04 -21.19
N SER A 550 29.60 7.07 -20.43
CA SER A 550 28.34 6.43 -20.84
C SER A 550 27.66 7.29 -21.91
N LEU A 551 27.60 6.80 -23.16
CA LEU A 551 26.91 7.50 -24.25
C LEU A 551 25.45 7.06 -24.40
N GLU A 552 25.07 5.93 -23.81
CA GLU A 552 23.71 5.39 -23.83
C GLU A 552 23.38 4.61 -22.53
N PRO A 553 22.09 4.36 -22.22
CA PRO A 553 21.70 3.62 -21.03
C PRO A 553 22.16 2.17 -21.06
N HIS A 554 22.45 1.61 -19.88
CA HIS A 554 22.86 0.21 -19.74
C HIS A 554 21.68 -0.79 -19.85
N THR A 555 20.45 -0.34 -19.61
CA THR A 555 19.23 -1.17 -19.59
C THR A 555 18.24 -0.73 -20.67
N TRP A 556 17.60 -1.69 -21.33
CA TRP A 556 16.62 -1.46 -22.38
C TRP A 556 15.44 -2.42 -22.22
N SER A 557 14.21 -1.94 -22.45
CA SER A 557 12.99 -2.75 -22.48
C SER A 557 12.33 -2.70 -23.87
N TRP A 558 11.68 -3.79 -24.27
CA TRP A 558 10.92 -3.88 -25.52
C TRP A 558 9.80 -4.91 -25.40
N SER A 559 8.81 -4.81 -26.28
CA SER A 559 7.75 -5.80 -26.48
C SER A 559 7.77 -6.22 -27.94
N GLY A 560 7.70 -7.52 -28.21
CA GLY A 560 7.89 -8.06 -29.56
C GLY A 560 9.37 -8.03 -29.99
N SER A 561 9.66 -7.45 -31.16
CA SER A 561 11.01 -7.43 -31.74
C SER A 561 11.96 -6.43 -31.08
N MET A 562 13.22 -6.85 -30.83
CA MET A 562 14.30 -5.96 -30.37
C MET A 562 14.90 -5.11 -31.51
N VAL A 563 14.66 -5.48 -32.77
CA VAL A 563 15.25 -4.84 -33.96
C VAL A 563 15.01 -3.32 -34.01
N PRO A 564 13.80 -2.78 -33.73
CA PRO A 564 13.57 -1.34 -33.69
C PRO A 564 14.42 -0.62 -32.63
N VAL A 565 14.66 -1.23 -31.46
CA VAL A 565 15.51 -0.65 -30.41
C VAL A 565 16.96 -0.55 -30.88
N LEU A 566 17.47 -1.61 -31.51
CA LEU A 566 18.84 -1.64 -32.03
C LEU A 566 19.05 -0.65 -33.18
N HIS A 567 18.05 -0.46 -34.05
CA HIS A 567 18.11 0.57 -35.09
C HIS A 567 18.17 2.00 -34.53
N ARG A 568 17.43 2.30 -33.46
CA ARG A 568 17.52 3.60 -32.78
C ARG A 568 18.92 3.84 -32.20
N ARG A 569 19.53 2.83 -31.57
CA ARG A 569 20.92 2.89 -31.07
C ARG A 569 21.91 3.14 -32.20
N LEU A 570 21.81 2.39 -33.29
CA LEU A 570 22.67 2.54 -34.47
C LEU A 570 22.60 3.97 -35.02
N SER A 571 21.39 4.50 -35.18
CA SER A 571 21.16 5.86 -35.70
C SER A 571 21.82 6.93 -34.82
N PHE A 572 21.75 6.75 -33.50
CA PHE A 572 22.42 7.65 -32.55
C PHE A 572 23.95 7.64 -32.72
N PHE A 573 24.61 6.48 -32.72
CA PHE A 573 26.07 6.45 -32.90
C PHE A 573 26.51 6.96 -34.27
N GLU A 574 25.75 6.68 -35.34
CA GLU A 574 26.03 7.23 -36.67
C GLU A 574 25.98 8.77 -36.68
N SER A 575 25.07 9.37 -35.92
CA SER A 575 24.94 10.83 -35.78
C SER A 575 26.12 11.50 -35.04
N LEU A 576 26.90 10.75 -34.26
CA LEU A 576 28.09 11.27 -33.56
C LEU A 576 29.31 11.40 -34.47
N LYS A 577 29.40 10.61 -35.54
CA LYS A 577 30.57 10.59 -36.45
C LYS A 577 30.97 11.97 -37.00
N PRO A 578 30.05 12.84 -37.43
CA PRO A 578 30.40 14.16 -37.95
C PRO A 578 31.12 15.05 -36.94
N LEU A 579 30.95 14.81 -35.64
CA LEU A 579 31.57 15.58 -34.56
C LEU A 579 33.09 15.31 -34.44
N MET A 580 33.59 14.24 -35.04
CA MET A 580 34.96 13.72 -34.83
C MET A 580 35.81 13.74 -36.11
N ASN A 581 35.55 14.71 -37.01
CA ASN A 581 36.23 14.79 -38.31
C ASN A 581 37.59 15.49 -38.28
N SER A 582 37.98 16.12 -37.17
CA SER A 582 39.33 16.67 -37.00
C SER A 582 40.35 15.57 -36.79
N VAL A 583 41.59 15.80 -37.23
CA VAL A 583 42.71 14.84 -37.08
C VAL A 583 42.90 14.39 -35.63
N GLU A 584 42.77 15.32 -34.68
CA GLU A 584 42.89 15.07 -33.24
C GLU A 584 41.82 14.11 -32.68
N LEU A 585 40.67 13.99 -33.36
CA LEU A 585 39.54 13.17 -32.90
C LEU A 585 39.42 11.84 -33.67
N LEU A 586 40.37 11.52 -34.56
CA LEU A 586 40.38 10.25 -35.27
C LEU A 586 40.31 9.02 -34.33
N PRO A 587 41.04 8.98 -33.20
CA PRO A 587 40.90 7.86 -32.25
C PRO A 587 39.49 7.71 -31.67
N HIS A 588 38.79 8.83 -31.42
CA HIS A 588 37.42 8.83 -30.91
C HIS A 588 36.44 8.31 -31.96
N LYS A 589 36.64 8.74 -33.21
CA LYS A 589 35.85 8.28 -34.36
C LYS A 589 35.98 6.76 -34.56
N GLN A 590 37.18 6.21 -34.36
CA GLN A 590 37.42 4.77 -34.47
C GLN A 590 36.64 3.96 -33.42
N LEU A 591 36.53 4.46 -32.18
CA LEU A 591 35.72 3.84 -31.12
C LEU A 591 34.23 3.80 -31.51
N VAL A 592 33.66 4.95 -31.92
CA VAL A 592 32.26 5.02 -32.36
C VAL A 592 32.00 4.12 -33.57
N GLU A 593 32.96 4.04 -34.51
CA GLU A 593 32.83 3.13 -35.66
C GLU A 593 32.91 1.66 -35.28
N GLN A 594 33.55 1.31 -34.17
CA GLN A 594 33.51 -0.04 -33.61
C GLN A 594 32.11 -0.37 -33.06
N ASP A 595 31.53 0.51 -32.24
CA ASP A 595 30.18 0.31 -31.67
C ASP A 595 29.13 0.14 -32.78
N ILE A 596 29.23 0.93 -33.85
CA ILE A 596 28.38 0.82 -35.04
C ILE A 596 28.48 -0.56 -35.69
N ARG A 597 29.69 -1.12 -35.83
CA ARG A 597 29.90 -2.46 -36.41
C ARG A 597 29.25 -3.54 -35.54
N GLU A 598 29.44 -3.46 -34.23
CA GLU A 598 28.89 -4.42 -33.27
C GLU A 598 27.34 -4.39 -33.27
N LEU A 599 26.75 -3.20 -33.32
CA LEU A 599 25.29 -3.03 -33.41
C LEU A 599 24.71 -3.62 -34.70
N ARG A 600 25.39 -3.43 -35.86
CA ARG A 600 24.94 -4.02 -37.13
C ARG A 600 24.93 -5.53 -37.10
N VAL A 601 25.94 -6.16 -36.50
CA VAL A 601 25.98 -7.63 -36.32
C VAL A 601 24.82 -8.09 -35.44
N LYS A 602 24.53 -7.36 -34.35
CA LYS A 602 23.43 -7.69 -33.44
C LYS A 602 22.06 -7.61 -34.11
N ILE A 603 21.84 -6.59 -34.95
CA ILE A 603 20.59 -6.43 -35.73
C ILE A 603 20.36 -7.63 -36.66
N GLU A 604 21.38 -8.06 -37.40
CA GLU A 604 21.24 -9.18 -38.34
C GLU A 604 21.03 -10.53 -37.61
N ARG A 605 21.57 -10.68 -36.41
CA ARG A 605 21.29 -11.84 -35.56
C ARG A 605 19.84 -11.85 -35.10
N GLU A 606 19.33 -10.72 -34.65
CA GLU A 606 17.96 -10.60 -34.13
C GLU A 606 16.91 -10.82 -35.23
N LYS A 607 17.11 -10.25 -36.43
CA LYS A 607 16.22 -10.48 -37.57
C LYS A 607 16.06 -11.95 -37.94
N LYS A 608 17.12 -12.75 -37.77
CA LYS A 608 17.06 -14.20 -38.01
C LYS A 608 16.20 -14.91 -36.96
N ILE A 609 16.27 -14.46 -35.71
CA ILE A 609 15.44 -14.99 -34.62
C ILE A 609 13.97 -14.65 -34.88
N ASP A 610 13.67 -13.38 -35.19
CA ASP A 610 12.30 -12.93 -35.51
C ASP A 610 11.70 -13.65 -36.74
N PHE A 611 12.51 -13.93 -37.76
CA PHE A 611 12.05 -14.56 -39.01
C PHE A 611 11.81 -16.06 -38.88
N ILE A 612 12.55 -16.76 -38.01
CA ILE A 612 12.39 -18.21 -37.83
C ILE A 612 11.06 -18.55 -37.13
N GLY A 613 10.41 -17.56 -36.49
CA GLY A 613 9.03 -17.62 -36.03
C GLY A 613 8.71 -18.83 -35.16
N GLU A 614 8.73 -18.68 -33.84
CA GLU A 614 8.28 -19.75 -32.94
C GLU A 614 6.78 -19.82 -32.73
#